data_AF-A0A016WX16-F1
#
_entry.id   AF-A0A016WX16-F1
#
_cell.length_a   1.000
_cell.length_b   1.000
_cell.length_c   1.000
_cell.angle_alpha   90.00
_cell.angle_beta   90.00
_cell.angle_gamma   90.00
#
_symmetry.space_group_name_H-M   'P 1'
#
loop_
_entity.id
_entity.type
_entity.pdbx_description
1 polymer ?
#
loop_
_entity_poly.entity_id
_entity_poly.type
_entity_poly.pdbx_seq_one_letter_code
_entity_poly.pdbx_strand_id
1 'polypeptide(L)'
;MAVEGNGAGRKTLIGLCPRIKPGVFQLLRAIQDIPGLTVRVVDYNGRVPFLSQLNSTHNSDIFIGMHGAGLTHLLFLPDWAAIMELYNCEDRGCYKDLARLRGVKYFTWSTAKEHLVYPEDAGRHPTNGTPHKKFTNYRFDPAEFKRQVNLAHHVSDPPDLTQLGKHGSVPDLQLLT
;
A
#
# COMPACT_ATOMS: atom_id res chain seq x y z
N MET A 1 -18.80 17.77 -17.74
CA MET A 1 -18.27 16.99 -18.88
C MET A 1 -16.89 16.52 -18.49
N ALA A 2 -16.73 15.22 -18.25
CA ALA A 2 -15.44 14.63 -17.91
C ALA A 2 -14.62 14.47 -19.20
N VAL A 3 -13.43 15.04 -19.22
CA VAL A 3 -12.46 14.78 -20.29
C VAL A 3 -11.77 13.47 -19.91
N GLU A 4 -12.14 12.38 -20.58
CA GLU A 4 -11.38 11.13 -20.53
C GLU A 4 -10.10 11.32 -21.35
N GLY A 5 -9.00 11.55 -20.64
CA GLY A 5 -7.67 11.50 -21.21
C GLY A 5 -7.27 10.05 -21.48
N ASN A 6 -7.18 9.70 -22.75
CA ASN A 6 -6.60 8.45 -23.23
C ASN A 6 -5.09 8.49 -22.99
N GLY A 7 -4.62 7.91 -21.88
CA GLY A 7 -3.21 7.90 -21.51
C GLY A 7 -2.90 6.83 -20.47
N ALA A 8 -1.78 6.15 -20.65
CA ALA A 8 -1.18 5.15 -19.75
C ALA A 8 -0.79 5.74 -18.37
N GLY A 9 -1.77 6.22 -17.61
CA GLY A 9 -1.55 7.12 -16.48
C GLY A 9 -2.57 6.98 -15.37
N ARG A 10 -2.71 5.78 -14.81
CA ARG A 10 -3.29 5.65 -13.46
C ARG A 10 -2.27 4.91 -12.60
N LYS A 11 -1.60 5.68 -11.73
CA LYS A 11 -0.81 5.15 -10.62
C LYS A 11 -1.53 5.54 -9.33
N THR A 12 -2.40 4.65 -8.88
CA THR A 12 -3.26 4.90 -7.72
C THR A 12 -2.55 4.44 -6.45
N LEU A 13 -2.33 5.39 -5.55
CA LEU A 13 -1.82 5.16 -4.20
C LEU A 13 -3.00 4.96 -3.24
N ILE A 14 -3.10 3.80 -2.59
CA ILE A 14 -4.14 3.54 -1.60
C ILE A 14 -3.55 3.11 -0.27
N GLY A 15 -3.94 3.83 0.77
CA GLY A 15 -3.91 3.31 2.13
C GLY A 15 -3.23 4.27 3.10
N LEU A 16 -4.05 4.86 3.97
CA LEU A 16 -3.56 5.42 5.22
C LEU A 16 -4.51 4.95 6.31
N CYS A 17 -4.01 4.00 7.09
CA CYS A 17 -4.64 3.43 8.27
C CYS A 17 -5.15 4.55 9.21
N PRO A 18 -6.29 4.38 9.90
CA PRO A 18 -6.83 5.35 10.85
C PRO A 18 -5.93 5.65 12.07
N ARG A 19 -4.74 5.05 12.17
CA ARG A 19 -3.73 5.33 13.21
C ARG A 19 -2.59 6.27 12.79
N ILE A 20 -2.66 6.84 11.57
CA ILE A 20 -1.74 7.90 11.08
C ILE A 20 -2.37 9.30 11.29
N LYS A 21 -3.46 9.40 12.08
CA LYS A 21 -4.37 10.55 12.13
C LYS A 21 -3.74 11.93 12.42
N PRO A 22 -2.70 12.10 13.26
CA PRO A 22 -2.10 13.43 13.43
C PRO A 22 -1.11 13.81 12.30
N GLY A 23 -0.53 12.84 11.58
CA GLY A 23 0.54 13.07 10.60
C GLY A 23 0.16 12.93 9.11
N VAL A 24 -1.03 12.37 8.81
CA VAL A 24 -1.48 12.05 7.43
C VAL A 24 -1.34 13.24 6.47
N PHE A 25 -1.75 14.44 6.88
CA PHE A 25 -1.71 15.62 6.00
C PHE A 25 -0.30 16.02 5.61
N GLN A 26 0.68 15.82 6.50
CA GLN A 26 2.08 16.10 6.22
C GLN A 26 2.64 15.13 5.17
N LEU A 27 2.26 13.85 5.27
CA LEU A 27 2.65 12.83 4.30
C LEU A 27 2.01 13.04 2.93
N LEU A 28 0.70 13.36 2.90
CA LEU A 28 0.00 13.70 1.66
C LEU A 28 0.61 14.91 0.98
N ARG A 29 0.93 15.96 1.73
CA ARG A 29 1.61 17.15 1.21
C ARG A 29 2.99 16.82 0.64
N ALA A 30 3.73 15.89 1.26
CA ALA A 30 5.07 15.53 0.79
C ALA A 30 5.07 14.83 -0.58
N ILE A 31 3.96 14.19 -0.97
CA ILE A 31 3.86 13.42 -2.22
C ILE A 31 2.99 14.09 -3.28
N GLN A 32 2.39 15.24 -2.97
CA GLN A 32 1.42 15.92 -3.86
C GLN A 32 2.02 16.38 -5.19
N ASP A 33 3.34 16.55 -5.25
CA ASP A 33 4.10 17.04 -6.40
C ASP A 33 4.73 15.91 -7.22
N ILE A 34 4.47 14.64 -6.88
CA ILE A 34 4.94 13.50 -7.67
C ILE A 34 4.10 13.39 -8.96
N PRO A 35 4.68 13.55 -10.16
CA PRO A 35 3.94 13.51 -11.40
C PRO A 35 3.26 12.15 -11.63
N GLY A 36 2.01 12.17 -12.12
CA GLY A 36 1.27 10.95 -12.45
C GLY A 36 0.76 10.15 -11.24
N LEU A 37 0.98 10.63 -10.01
CA LEU A 37 0.47 9.99 -8.80
C LEU A 37 -0.96 10.46 -8.50
N THR A 38 -1.91 9.53 -8.40
CA THR A 38 -3.26 9.80 -7.89
C THR A 38 -3.42 9.17 -6.52
N VAL A 39 -3.73 9.96 -5.50
CA VAL A 39 -3.79 9.47 -4.11
C VAL A 39 -5.24 9.30 -3.67
N ARG A 40 -5.57 8.13 -3.10
CA ARG A 40 -6.85 7.88 -2.44
C ARG A 40 -6.61 7.36 -1.01
N VAL A 41 -7.11 8.12 -0.05
CA VAL A 41 -7.11 7.72 1.36
C VAL A 41 -8.34 6.86 1.62
N VAL A 42 -8.14 5.68 2.22
CA VAL A 42 -9.22 4.76 2.57
C VAL A 42 -9.11 4.35 4.02
N ASP A 43 -10.27 4.19 4.68
CA ASP A 43 -10.40 3.58 5.99
C ASP A 43 -11.25 2.31 5.84
N TYR A 44 -10.60 1.16 5.69
CA TYR A 44 -11.23 -0.15 5.57
C TYR A 44 -11.77 -0.64 6.92
N ASN A 45 -12.74 0.10 7.46
CA ASN A 45 -13.47 -0.28 8.65
C ASN A 45 -14.71 -1.12 8.28
N GLY A 46 -15.40 -1.66 9.29
CA GLY A 46 -16.56 -2.54 9.09
C GLY A 46 -17.79 -1.89 8.42
N ARG A 47 -17.76 -0.58 8.15
CA ARG A 47 -18.83 0.12 7.42
C ARG A 47 -18.62 0.13 5.91
N VAL A 48 -17.40 -0.19 5.44
CA VAL A 48 -17.09 -0.27 4.02
C VAL A 48 -17.32 -1.72 3.56
N PRO A 49 -18.24 -1.99 2.61
CA PRO A 49 -18.47 -3.35 2.13
C PRO A 49 -17.18 -4.00 1.63
N PHE A 50 -16.96 -5.27 1.96
CA PHE A 50 -15.71 -5.96 1.64
C PHE A 50 -15.37 -5.92 0.14
N LEU A 51 -16.36 -6.16 -0.74
CA LEU A 51 -16.16 -6.05 -2.18
C LEU A 51 -15.73 -4.64 -2.63
N SER A 52 -16.20 -3.58 -1.96
CA SER A 52 -15.74 -2.22 -2.24
C SER A 52 -14.28 -2.01 -1.81
N GLN A 53 -13.86 -2.62 -0.70
CA GLN A 53 -12.46 -2.60 -0.28
C GLN A 53 -11.57 -3.35 -1.29
N LEU A 54 -12.00 -4.53 -1.75
CA LEU A 54 -11.30 -5.31 -2.77
C LEU A 54 -11.22 -4.58 -4.10
N ASN A 55 -12.32 -3.99 -4.58
CA ASN A 55 -12.33 -3.22 -5.82
C ASN A 55 -11.35 -2.04 -5.75
N SER A 56 -11.29 -1.36 -4.60
CA SER A 56 -10.32 -0.31 -4.38
C SER A 56 -8.88 -0.87 -4.39
N THR A 57 -8.63 -1.98 -3.69
CA THR A 57 -7.31 -2.61 -3.59
C THR A 57 -6.79 -3.10 -4.94
N HIS A 58 -7.63 -3.80 -5.70
CA HIS A 58 -7.28 -4.40 -6.99
C HIS A 58 -6.94 -3.36 -8.07
N ASN A 59 -7.54 -2.16 -7.97
CA ASN A 59 -7.28 -1.05 -8.88
C ASN A 59 -6.18 -0.10 -8.35
N SER A 60 -5.25 -0.61 -7.53
CA SER A 60 -4.15 0.16 -6.94
C SER A 60 -2.79 -0.39 -7.33
N ASP A 61 -1.89 0.50 -7.75
CA ASP A 61 -0.52 0.14 -8.11
C ASP A 61 0.41 0.20 -6.89
N ILE A 62 0.06 1.01 -5.88
CA ILE A 62 0.80 1.09 -4.63
C ILE A 62 -0.19 1.05 -3.46
N PHE A 63 0.00 0.10 -2.55
CA PHE A 63 -0.76 0.00 -1.31
C PHE A 63 0.11 0.33 -0.09
N ILE A 64 -0.26 1.34 0.68
CA ILE A 64 0.49 1.77 1.86
C ILE A 64 -0.27 1.42 3.14
N GLY A 65 0.40 0.89 4.14
CA GLY A 65 -0.22 0.68 5.45
C GLY A 65 0.78 0.63 6.58
N MET A 66 0.29 0.69 7.81
CA MET A 66 1.11 0.71 9.03
C MET A 66 1.70 -0.67 9.33
N HIS A 67 0.83 -1.57 9.76
CA HIS A 67 1.03 -2.99 10.08
C HIS A 67 -0.35 -3.59 10.35
N GLY A 68 -0.37 -4.89 10.64
CA GLY A 68 -1.57 -5.60 11.10
C GLY A 68 -2.47 -6.03 9.95
N ALA A 69 -3.60 -6.64 10.31
CA ALA A 69 -4.44 -7.40 9.38
C ALA A 69 -4.87 -6.63 8.11
N GLY A 70 -4.95 -5.30 8.14
CA GLY A 70 -5.26 -4.51 6.94
C GLY A 70 -4.23 -4.70 5.80
N LEU A 71 -2.97 -5.05 6.09
CA LEU A 71 -1.98 -5.31 5.06
C LEU A 71 -2.21 -6.62 4.31
N THR A 72 -3.07 -7.53 4.79
CA THR A 72 -3.42 -8.75 4.03
C THR A 72 -4.19 -8.45 2.74
N HIS A 73 -4.66 -7.21 2.55
CA HIS A 73 -5.18 -6.73 1.27
C HIS A 73 -4.15 -6.85 0.13
N LEU A 74 -2.85 -6.99 0.44
CA LEU A 74 -1.81 -7.26 -0.55
C LEU A 74 -2.11 -8.47 -1.45
N LEU A 75 -2.90 -9.43 -0.95
CA LEU A 75 -3.33 -10.61 -1.70
C LEU A 75 -4.18 -10.28 -2.93
N PHE A 76 -4.84 -9.12 -2.93
CA PHE A 76 -5.76 -8.70 -3.98
C PHE A 76 -5.21 -7.58 -4.87
N LEU A 77 -3.97 -7.14 -4.61
CA LEU A 77 -3.27 -6.21 -5.49
C LEU A 77 -3.05 -6.83 -6.88
N PRO A 78 -2.89 -6.04 -7.95
CA PRO A 78 -2.46 -6.55 -9.24
C PRO A 78 -0.99 -6.99 -9.19
N ASP A 79 -0.56 -7.84 -10.13
CA ASP A 79 0.77 -8.48 -10.11
C ASP A 79 1.93 -7.47 -10.18
N TRP A 80 1.73 -6.33 -10.82
CA TRP A 80 2.74 -5.30 -10.95
C TRP A 80 2.87 -4.40 -9.72
N ALA A 81 1.90 -4.43 -8.80
CA ALA A 81 1.83 -3.47 -7.71
C ALA A 81 2.93 -3.64 -6.66
N ALA A 82 3.04 -2.61 -5.82
CA ALA A 82 3.87 -2.57 -4.64
C ALA A 82 3.04 -2.41 -3.37
N ILE A 83 3.49 -3.02 -2.28
CA ILE A 83 3.05 -2.77 -0.92
C ILE A 83 4.15 -2.02 -0.16
N MET A 84 3.79 -0.98 0.58
CA MET A 84 4.67 -0.24 1.48
C MET A 84 4.18 -0.36 2.92
N GLU A 85 4.96 -1.03 3.76
CA GLU A 85 4.72 -1.15 5.19
C GLU A 85 5.46 -0.04 5.95
N LEU A 86 4.71 0.90 6.52
CA LEU A 86 5.25 2.04 7.26
C LEU A 86 5.83 1.66 8.60
N TYR A 87 5.33 0.63 9.29
CA TYR A 87 5.92 0.23 10.55
C TYR A 87 5.57 -1.20 10.93
N ASN A 88 6.50 -2.11 10.68
CA ASN A 88 6.36 -3.55 10.90
C ASN A 88 6.32 -4.02 12.37
N CYS A 89 6.28 -3.11 13.36
CA CYS A 89 6.35 -3.49 14.79
C CYS A 89 7.55 -4.39 15.13
N GLU A 90 8.69 -4.18 14.47
CA GLU A 90 9.93 -4.98 14.62
C GLU A 90 9.84 -6.41 14.06
N ASP A 91 8.73 -6.75 13.40
CA ASP A 91 8.55 -8.00 12.67
C ASP A 91 8.65 -7.78 11.16
N ARG A 92 9.89 -7.61 10.68
CA ARG A 92 10.17 -7.31 9.26
C ARG A 92 9.87 -8.49 8.32
N GLY A 93 9.65 -9.69 8.85
CA GLY A 93 9.45 -10.90 8.08
C GLY A 93 8.01 -11.06 7.59
N CYS A 94 7.04 -10.81 8.47
CA CYS A 94 5.63 -11.15 8.27
C CYS A 94 5.06 -10.75 6.89
N TYR A 95 4.99 -9.45 6.58
CA TYR A 95 4.44 -9.00 5.30
C TYR A 95 5.43 -9.04 4.15
N LYS A 96 6.74 -9.01 4.44
CA LYS A 96 7.78 -9.20 3.42
C LYS A 96 7.68 -10.59 2.80
N ASP A 97 7.52 -11.62 3.62
CA ASP A 97 7.39 -12.99 3.16
C ASP A 97 6.06 -13.20 2.44
N LEU A 98 4.97 -12.65 2.96
CA LEU A 98 3.66 -12.74 2.29
C LEU A 98 3.67 -12.03 0.92
N ALA A 99 4.29 -10.86 0.81
CA ALA A 99 4.46 -10.16 -0.46
C ALA A 99 5.31 -10.95 -1.45
N ARG A 100 6.42 -11.55 -0.98
CA ARG A 100 7.26 -12.45 -1.79
C ARG A 100 6.47 -13.65 -2.30
N LEU A 101 5.65 -14.28 -1.46
CA LEU A 101 4.82 -15.42 -1.85
C LEU A 101 3.73 -15.04 -2.85
N ARG A 102 3.11 -13.87 -2.69
CA ARG A 102 2.12 -13.36 -3.65
C ARG A 102 2.75 -12.87 -4.95
N GLY A 103 4.04 -12.52 -4.95
CA GLY A 103 4.74 -11.99 -6.11
C GLY A 103 4.57 -10.48 -6.32
N VAL A 104 4.24 -9.72 -5.27
CA VAL A 104 4.19 -8.25 -5.31
C VAL A 104 5.43 -7.64 -4.67
N LYS A 105 5.75 -6.41 -5.08
CA LYS A 105 6.94 -5.69 -4.61
C LYS A 105 6.71 -5.20 -3.18
N TYR A 106 7.71 -5.31 -2.30
CA TYR A 106 7.59 -4.92 -0.90
C TYR A 106 8.58 -3.81 -0.54
N PHE A 107 8.08 -2.75 0.09
CA PHE A 107 8.82 -1.59 0.56
C PHE A 107 8.59 -1.37 2.05
N THR A 108 9.64 -0.93 2.75
CA THR A 108 9.57 -0.48 4.14
C THR A 108 10.81 0.36 4.43
N TRP A 109 10.88 1.00 5.61
CA TRP A 109 12.03 1.77 6.07
C TRP A 109 13.27 0.88 6.14
N SER A 110 14.40 1.30 5.58
CA SER A 110 15.66 0.57 5.79
C SER A 110 16.06 0.63 7.26
N THR A 111 16.86 -0.33 7.73
CA THR A 111 17.33 -0.35 9.12
C THR A 111 18.03 0.95 9.52
N ALA A 112 18.79 1.56 8.61
CA ALA A 112 19.45 2.85 8.84
C ALA A 112 18.48 4.05 8.96
N LYS A 113 17.20 3.88 8.64
CA LYS A 113 16.16 4.93 8.62
C LYS A 113 15.01 4.66 9.60
N GLU A 114 15.06 3.58 10.38
CA GLU A 114 14.01 3.24 11.37
C GLU A 114 13.83 4.34 12.44
N HIS A 115 14.90 5.07 12.78
CA HIS A 115 14.85 6.21 13.70
C HIS A 115 13.99 7.40 13.21
N LEU A 116 13.51 7.35 11.96
CA LEU A 116 12.59 8.33 11.38
C LEU A 116 11.11 7.95 11.55
N VAL A 117 10.83 6.87 12.30
CA VAL A 117 9.51 6.45 12.75
C VAL A 117 9.36 6.81 14.22
N TYR A 118 8.50 7.77 14.52
CA TYR A 118 8.39 8.38 15.86
C TYR A 118 7.10 7.89 16.55
N PRO A 119 7.17 7.03 17.58
CA PRO A 119 6.00 6.72 18.40
C PRO A 119 5.56 7.97 19.16
N GLU A 120 4.26 8.26 19.19
CA GLU A 120 3.71 9.40 19.95
C GLU A 120 3.55 9.09 21.43
N ASP A 121 3.28 7.82 21.78
CA ASP A 121 3.18 7.33 23.14
C ASP A 121 3.64 5.87 23.25
N ALA A 122 3.56 5.29 24.45
CA ALA A 122 3.97 3.92 24.70
C ALA A 122 3.02 2.86 24.10
N GLY A 123 1.85 3.28 23.61
CA GLY A 123 0.71 2.45 23.26
C GLY A 123 0.11 1.79 24.50
N ARG A 124 -1.16 1.39 24.46
CA ARG A 124 -1.74 0.58 25.53
C ARG A 124 -2.58 -0.54 24.95
N HIS A 125 -2.24 -1.77 25.28
CA HIS A 125 -3.00 -2.93 24.83
C HIS A 125 -4.40 -2.90 25.48
N PRO A 126 -5.48 -3.09 24.69
CA PRO A 126 -6.85 -2.82 25.13
C PRO A 126 -7.32 -3.74 26.27
N THR A 127 -6.74 -4.93 26.38
CA THR A 127 -7.17 -5.93 27.37
C THR A 127 -6.46 -5.82 28.72
N ASN A 128 -5.19 -5.44 28.75
CA ASN A 128 -4.36 -5.50 29.96
C ASN A 128 -3.64 -4.16 30.27
N GLY A 129 -3.84 -3.13 29.45
CA GLY A 129 -3.30 -1.78 29.66
C GLY A 129 -1.77 -1.66 29.51
N THR A 130 -1.06 -2.74 29.23
CA THR A 130 0.41 -2.73 29.15
C THR A 130 0.90 -1.99 27.90
N PRO A 131 2.07 -1.33 27.95
CA PRO A 131 2.72 -0.74 26.78
C PRO A 131 2.82 -1.74 25.63
N HIS A 132 2.38 -1.31 24.44
CA HIS A 132 2.38 -2.20 23.29
C HIS A 132 2.43 -1.40 21.98
N LYS A 133 3.52 -1.57 21.22
CA LYS A 133 3.86 -0.83 19.99
C LYS A 133 2.75 -0.83 18.93
N LYS A 134 2.03 -1.96 18.79
CA LYS A 134 0.87 -2.02 17.89
C LYS A 134 -0.22 -0.99 18.21
N PHE A 135 -0.33 -0.48 19.43
CA PHE A 135 -1.45 0.36 19.90
C PHE A 135 -1.09 1.83 20.17
N THR A 136 0.09 2.30 19.75
CA THR A 136 0.39 3.75 19.70
C THR A 136 0.08 4.32 18.31
N ASN A 137 -0.09 5.64 18.25
CA ASN A 137 0.04 6.39 17.00
C ASN A 137 1.53 6.60 16.67
N TYR A 138 1.79 6.82 15.39
CA TYR A 138 3.14 7.10 14.90
C TYR A 138 3.13 8.32 13.98
N ARG A 139 4.21 9.09 14.08
CA ARG A 139 4.58 10.14 13.13
C ARG A 139 5.76 9.65 12.29
N PHE A 140 5.82 10.10 11.04
CA PHE A 140 6.82 9.65 10.06
C PHE A 140 7.55 10.84 9.48
N ASP A 141 8.83 10.66 9.15
CA ASP A 141 9.57 11.66 8.37
C ASP A 141 8.98 11.80 6.95
N PRO A 142 8.54 12.99 6.53
CA PRO A 142 7.88 13.16 5.23
C PRO A 142 8.84 13.02 4.04
N ALA A 143 10.12 13.36 4.21
CA ALA A 143 11.08 13.30 3.12
C ALA A 143 11.45 11.85 2.79
N GLU A 144 11.69 11.03 3.81
CA GLU A 144 11.91 9.60 3.63
C GLU A 144 10.64 8.88 3.17
N PHE A 145 9.45 9.27 3.66
CA PHE A 145 8.18 8.76 3.12
C PHE A 145 8.07 9.02 1.61
N LYS A 146 8.29 10.27 1.17
CA LYS A 146 8.30 10.63 -0.26
C LYS A 146 9.32 9.82 -1.05
N ARG A 147 10.52 9.63 -0.51
CA ARG A 147 11.58 8.83 -1.16
C ARG A 147 11.12 7.40 -1.42
N GLN A 148 10.49 6.76 -0.44
CA GLN A 148 9.96 5.40 -0.57
C GLN A 148 8.79 5.32 -1.56
N VAL A 149 7.88 6.32 -1.55
CA VAL A 149 6.79 6.41 -2.53
C VAL A 149 7.33 6.55 -3.96
N ASN A 150 8.37 7.36 -4.18
CA ASN A 150 9.02 7.47 -5.50
C ASN A 150 9.62 6.14 -5.96
N LEU A 151 10.28 5.40 -5.07
CA LEU A 151 10.81 4.08 -5.40
C LEU A 151 9.70 3.11 -5.81
N ALA A 152 8.63 3.02 -5.01
CA ALA A 152 7.48 2.19 -5.32
C ALA A 152 6.82 2.60 -6.64
N HIS A 153 6.66 3.90 -6.86
CA HIS A 153 6.07 4.48 -8.08
C HIS A 153 6.88 4.18 -9.35
N HIS A 154 8.20 4.15 -9.23
CA HIS A 154 9.09 3.84 -10.34
C HIS A 154 9.01 2.37 -10.78
N VAL A 155 8.67 1.45 -9.86
CA VAL A 155 8.66 0.01 -10.15
C VAL A 155 7.27 -0.58 -10.34
N SER A 156 6.20 0.19 -10.13
CA SER A 156 4.81 -0.30 -10.15
C SER A 156 4.10 -0.01 -11.47
N ASP A 157 4.79 -0.24 -12.59
CA ASP A 157 4.23 -0.05 -13.92
C ASP A 157 3.41 -1.27 -14.36
N PRO A 158 2.15 -1.09 -14.81
CA PRO A 158 1.41 -2.14 -15.47
C PRO A 158 2.18 -2.66 -16.69
N PRO A 159 2.14 -3.97 -16.97
CA PRO A 159 2.73 -4.50 -18.19
C PRO A 159 2.03 -3.89 -19.41
N ASP A 160 2.79 -3.63 -20.46
CA ASP A 160 2.24 -3.23 -21.75
C ASP A 160 1.41 -4.39 -22.33
N LEU A 161 0.09 -4.29 -22.18
CA LEU A 161 -0.86 -5.32 -22.63
C LEU A 161 -0.85 -5.48 -24.16
N THR A 162 -0.30 -4.52 -24.92
CA THR A 162 -0.12 -4.66 -26.37
C THR A 162 0.97 -5.68 -26.73
N GLN A 163 1.87 -5.99 -25.79
CA GLN A 163 2.90 -7.02 -25.94
C GLN A 163 2.35 -8.42 -25.63
N LEU A 164 1.36 -8.53 -24.74
CA LEU A 164 0.75 -9.80 -24.33
C LEU A 164 -0.09 -10.44 -25.46
N GLY A 165 -0.65 -9.63 -26.36
CA GLY A 165 -1.39 -10.12 -27.53
C GLY A 165 -0.52 -10.78 -28.62
N LYS A 166 0.82 -10.77 -28.50
CA LYS A 166 1.73 -11.37 -29.50
C LYS A 166 2.14 -12.81 -29.16
N HIS A 167 1.95 -13.26 -27.92
CA HIS A 167 2.26 -14.61 -27.47
C HIS A 167 1.18 -15.12 -26.52
N GLY A 168 0.12 -15.72 -27.06
CA GLY A 168 -0.85 -16.47 -26.27
C GLY A 168 -2.27 -16.33 -26.76
N SER A 169 -2.64 -17.11 -27.78
CA SER A 169 -3.98 -17.70 -27.76
C SER A 169 -4.05 -18.54 -26.48
N VAL A 170 -4.89 -18.11 -25.52
CA VAL A 170 -5.28 -18.96 -24.41
C VAL A 170 -5.96 -20.18 -25.04
N PRO A 171 -5.46 -21.41 -24.84
CA PRO A 171 -6.20 -22.58 -25.27
C PRO A 171 -7.54 -22.54 -24.54
N ASP A 172 -8.60 -22.64 -25.34
CA ASP A 172 -9.99 -22.65 -24.94
C ASP A 172 -10.15 -23.50 -23.66
N LEU A 173 -10.38 -22.85 -22.52
CA LEU A 173 -10.65 -23.52 -21.26
C LEU A 173 -12.09 -24.01 -21.33
N GLN A 174 -12.30 -25.08 -22.10
CA GLN A 174 -13.55 -25.83 -22.03
C GLN A 174 -13.72 -26.27 -20.58
N LEU A 175 -14.76 -25.75 -19.94
CA LEU A 175 -15.21 -26.20 -18.63
C LEU A 175 -15.35 -27.72 -18.67
N LEU A 176 -14.51 -28.41 -17.89
CA LEU A 176 -14.79 -29.77 -17.48
C LEU A 176 -16.03 -29.73 -16.58
N THR A 177 -17.20 -29.97 -17.17
CA THR A 177 -18.40 -30.48 -16.48
C THR A 177 -18.24 -31.95 -16.16
#